data_AF-A0A932YZJ0-F1
#
_entry.id   AF-A0A932YZJ0-F1
#
_cell.length_a   1.000
_cell.length_b   1.000
_cell.length_c   1.000
_cell.angle_alpha   90.00
_cell.angle_beta   90.00
_cell.angle_gamma   90.00
#
_symmetry.space_group_name_H-M   'P 1'
#
loop_
_entity.id
_entity.type
_entity.pdbx_description
1 polymer ?
#
loop_
_entity_poly.entity_id
_entity_poly.type
_entity_poly.pdbx_seq_one_letter_code
_entity_poly.pdbx_strand_id
1 'polypeptide(L)'
;MNDWLRIIGEVSLELLIRRYLKPIYGFTYRYVGAGQDTEDVTQETFVKVWRNLKKFDQNKSFKTWIFSIAKNTAIDFLKKKK
;
A
#
# COMPACT_ATOMS: atom_id res chain seq x y z
N MET A 1 -30.19 -6.03 -3.02
CA MET A 1 -29.38 -6.40 -4.20
C MET A 1 -28.34 -5.30 -4.40
N ASN A 2 -27.13 -5.46 -3.85
CA ASN A 2 -25.92 -4.61 -4.06
C ASN A 2 -24.73 -5.02 -3.14
N ASP A 3 -24.94 -5.89 -2.15
CA ASP A 3 -23.90 -6.31 -1.20
C ASP A 3 -22.75 -7.11 -1.86
N TRP A 4 -23.06 -7.87 -2.92
CA TRP A 4 -22.09 -8.65 -3.68
C TRP A 4 -20.95 -7.81 -4.28
N LEU A 5 -21.22 -6.58 -4.73
CA LEU A 5 -20.18 -5.70 -5.29
C LEU A 5 -19.21 -5.21 -4.21
N ARG A 6 -19.69 -5.04 -2.96
CA ARG A 6 -18.85 -4.69 -1.82
C ARG A 6 -17.94 -5.86 -1.44
N ILE A 7 -18.52 -7.06 -1.35
CA ILE A 7 -17.80 -8.30 -1.04
C ILE A 7 -16.71 -8.58 -2.08
N ILE A 8 -17.00 -8.44 -3.38
CA ILE A 8 -16.00 -8.66 -4.45
C ILE A 8 -14.83 -7.65 -4.35
N GLY A 9 -15.14 -6.39 -4.04
CA GLY A 9 -14.11 -5.35 -3.82
C GLY A 9 -13.20 -5.66 -2.64
N GLU A 10 -13.77 -6.14 -1.53
CA GLU A 10 -13.03 -6.56 -0.33
C GLU A 10 -12.13 -7.78 -0.60
N VAL A 11 -12.66 -8.81 -1.28
CA VAL A 11 -11.88 -10.01 -1.65
C VAL A 11 -10.70 -9.67 -2.58
N SER A 12 -10.91 -8.78 -3.55
CA SER A 12 -9.84 -8.34 -4.45
C SER A 12 -8.73 -7.59 -3.71
N LEU A 13 -9.10 -6.70 -2.79
CA LEU A 13 -8.14 -5.97 -1.96
C LEU A 13 -7.36 -6.91 -1.03
N GLU A 14 -8.02 -7.90 -0.44
CA GLU A 14 -7.37 -8.85 0.45
C GLU A 14 -6.31 -9.69 -0.27
N LEU A 15 -6.57 -10.15 -1.49
CA LEU A 15 -5.56 -10.85 -2.31
C LEU A 15 -4.36 -9.95 -2.61
N LEU A 16 -4.62 -8.66 -2.83
CA LEU A 16 -3.60 -7.66 -3.09
C LEU A 16 -2.72 -7.44 -1.86
N ILE A 17 -3.34 -7.26 -0.69
CA ILE A 17 -2.64 -7.13 0.59
C ILE A 17 -1.82 -8.40 0.85
N ARG A 18 -2.41 -9.59 0.75
CA ARG A 18 -1.71 -10.87 0.96
C ARG A 18 -0.47 -11.00 0.07
N ARG A 19 -0.56 -10.57 -1.20
CA ARG A 19 0.56 -10.64 -2.15
C ARG A 19 1.68 -9.65 -1.84
N TYR A 20 1.35 -8.45 -1.37
CA TYR A 20 2.31 -7.35 -1.27
C TYR A 20 2.69 -6.96 0.15
N LEU A 21 2.02 -7.47 1.19
CA LEU A 21 2.27 -7.09 2.58
C LEU A 21 3.73 -7.29 2.98
N LYS A 22 4.26 -8.51 2.84
CA LYS A 22 5.65 -8.83 3.20
C LYS A 22 6.67 -8.04 2.36
N PRO A 23 6.55 -7.95 1.01
CA PRO A 23 7.44 -7.12 0.20
C PRO A 23 7.41 -5.62 0.55
N ILE A 24 6.22 -5.05 0.82
CA ILE A 24 6.08 -3.63 1.14
C ILE A 24 6.60 -3.35 2.53
N TYR A 25 6.27 -4.18 3.52
CA TYR A 25 6.82 -4.07 4.88
C TYR A 25 8.36 -4.11 4.86
N GLY A 26 8.94 -5.10 4.17
CA GLY A 26 10.41 -5.20 4.07
C GLY A 26 11.05 -4.05 3.29
N PHE A 27 10.32 -3.40 2.40
CA PHE A 27 10.77 -2.22 1.68
C PHE A 27 10.70 -0.97 2.56
N THR A 28 9.57 -0.71 3.20
CA THR A 28 9.35 0.44 4.09
C THR A 28 10.28 0.38 5.31
N TYR A 29 10.53 -0.80 5.86
CA TYR A 29 11.49 -1.03 6.94
C TYR A 29 12.88 -0.45 6.65
N ARG A 30 13.36 -0.54 5.40
CA ARG A 30 14.67 0.01 5.01
C ARG A 30 14.71 1.54 5.03
N TYR A 31 13.55 2.20 5.00
CA TYR A 31 13.45 3.66 5.07
C TYR A 31 13.24 4.16 6.49
N VAL A 32 12.32 3.54 7.24
CA VAL A 32 11.87 4.08 8.53
C VAL A 32 12.42 3.34 9.75
N GLY A 33 13.06 2.19 9.56
CA GLY A 33 13.61 1.39 10.66
C GLY A 33 12.56 0.56 11.39
N ALA A 34 12.97 -0.13 12.46
CA ALA A 34 12.15 -1.15 13.10
C ALA A 34 10.95 -0.61 13.92
N GLY A 35 9.94 -1.47 14.09
CA GLY A 35 8.83 -1.27 15.01
C GLY A 35 7.60 -0.61 14.35
N GLN A 36 6.85 0.11 15.19
CA GLN A 36 5.54 0.69 14.88
C GLN A 36 5.55 1.55 13.62
N ASP A 37 6.61 2.33 13.40
CA ASP A 37 6.73 3.21 12.23
C ASP A 37 6.66 2.44 10.90
N THR A 38 7.26 1.25 10.83
CA THR A 38 7.18 0.41 9.62
C THR A 38 5.74 -0.09 9.41
N GLU A 39 5.08 -0.51 10.48
CA GLU A 39 3.68 -0.97 10.41
C GLU A 39 2.77 0.15 9.93
N ASP A 40 2.87 1.33 10.54
CA ASP A 40 2.05 2.51 10.21
C ASP A 40 2.25 2.93 8.75
N VAL A 41 3.50 3.02 8.29
CA VAL A 41 3.81 3.37 6.90
C VAL A 41 3.33 2.30 5.91
N THR A 42 3.42 1.03 6.29
CA THR A 42 2.92 -0.09 5.48
C THR A 42 1.41 -0.03 5.36
N GLN A 43 0.69 0.21 6.45
CA GLN A 43 -0.77 0.35 6.46
C GLN A 43 -1.21 1.55 5.62
N GLU A 44 -0.62 2.73 5.85
CA GLU A 44 -0.92 3.94 5.08
C GLU A 44 -0.66 3.74 3.57
N THR A 45 0.36 2.95 3.22
CA THR A 45 0.62 2.58 1.82
C THR A 45 -0.58 1.84 1.22
N PHE A 46 -1.14 0.83 1.90
CA PHE A 46 -2.30 0.09 1.40
C PHE A 46 -3.58 0.93 1.36
N VAL A 47 -3.77 1.85 2.32
CA VAL A 47 -4.86 2.83 2.28
C VAL A 47 -4.77 3.71 1.03
N LYS A 48 -3.57 4.22 0.72
CA LYS A 48 -3.33 5.02 -0.50
C LYS A 48 -3.50 4.20 -1.78
N VAL A 49 -3.07 2.94 -1.79
CA VAL A 49 -3.32 2.02 -2.90
C VAL A 49 -4.82 1.88 -3.15
N TRP A 50 -5.61 1.56 -2.12
CA TRP A 50 -7.06 1.41 -2.24
C TRP A 50 -7.72 2.68 -2.80
N ARG A 51 -7.38 3.85 -2.24
CA ARG A 51 -7.92 5.15 -2.68
C ARG A 51 -7.59 5.48 -4.14
N ASN A 52 -6.45 5.01 -4.64
CA ASN A 52 -5.98 5.33 -5.99
C ASN A 52 -6.13 4.17 -6.98
N LEU A 53 -6.66 3.01 -6.56
CA LEU A 53 -6.73 1.80 -7.37
C LEU A 53 -7.53 2.02 -8.65
N LYS A 54 -8.64 2.77 -8.57
CA LYS A 54 -9.47 3.12 -9.74
C LYS A 54 -8.76 4.01 -10.76
N LYS A 55 -7.68 4.68 -10.37
CA LYS A 55 -6.86 5.57 -11.22
C LYS A 55 -5.58 4.90 -11.70
N PHE A 56 -5.36 3.64 -11.34
CA PHE A 56 -4.19 2.91 -11.78
C PHE A 56 -4.23 2.69 -13.29
N ASP A 57 -3.19 3.16 -13.97
CA ASP A 57 -2.98 2.92 -15.40
C ASP A 57 -2.56 1.46 -15.62
N GLN A 58 -3.45 0.69 -16.22
CA GLN A 58 -3.27 -0.76 -16.45
C GLN A 58 -2.14 -1.08 -17.44
N ASN A 59 -1.62 -0.09 -18.18
CA ASN A 59 -0.45 -0.26 -19.03
C ASN A 59 0.87 -0.27 -18.23
N LYS A 60 0.83 0.06 -16.94
CA LYS A 60 2.00 0.06 -16.06
C LYS A 60 2.06 -1.20 -15.21
N SER A 61 3.26 -1.53 -14.73
CA SER A 61 3.43 -2.61 -13.76
C SER A 61 2.81 -2.21 -12.43
N PHE A 62 1.83 -3.00 -11.97
CA PHE A 62 1.22 -2.80 -10.65
C PHE A 62 2.27 -2.84 -9.53
N LYS A 63 3.25 -3.76 -9.64
CA LYS A 63 4.38 -3.85 -8.71
C LYS A 63 5.16 -2.53 -8.65
N THR A 64 5.50 -1.94 -9.80
CA THR A 64 6.22 -0.66 -9.81
C THR A 64 5.39 0.46 -9.19
N TRP A 65 4.09 0.47 -9.46
CA TRP A 65 3.17 1.47 -8.94
C TRP A 65 3.01 1.41 -7.41
N ILE A 66 2.74 0.22 -6.83
CA ILE A 66 2.60 0.07 -5.37
C ILE A 66 3.89 0.41 -4.63
N PHE A 67 5.06 0.04 -5.16
CA PHE A 67 6.35 0.41 -4.54
C PHE A 67 6.65 1.90 -4.63
N SER A 68 6.15 2.59 -5.67
CA SER A 68 6.23 4.05 -5.77
C SER A 68 5.39 4.73 -4.67
N ILE A 69 4.19 4.21 -4.39
CA ILE A 69 3.34 4.70 -3.29
C ILE A 69 4.03 4.45 -1.94
N ALA A 70 4.61 3.27 -1.74
CA ALA A 70 5.33 2.94 -0.51
C ALA A 70 6.51 3.88 -0.26
N LYS A 71 7.32 4.14 -1.30
CA LYS A 71 8.47 5.05 -1.24
C LYS A 71 8.04 6.46 -0.84
N ASN A 72 7.03 7.00 -1.53
CA ASN A 72 6.55 8.35 -1.24
C ASN A 72 5.98 8.44 0.18
N THR A 73 5.25 7.42 0.62
CA THR A 73 4.67 7.37 1.98
C THR A 73 5.76 7.32 3.06
N ALA A 74 6.80 6.52 2.87
CA ALA A 74 7.94 6.48 3.79
C ALA A 74 8.69 7.82 3.84
N ILE A 75 8.93 8.46 2.69
CA ILE A 75 9.57 9.78 2.64
C ILE A 75 8.72 10.85 3.34
N ASP A 76 7.41 10.87 3.10
CA ASP A 76 6.48 11.80 3.73
C ASP A 76 6.43 11.60 5.25
N PHE A 77 6.46 10.34 5.71
CA PHE A 77 6.53 10.00 7.13
C PHE A 77 7.80 10.55 7.78
N LEU A 78 8.97 10.31 7.18
CA LEU A 78 10.26 10.80 7.70
C LEU A 78 10.32 12.33 7.74
N LYS A 79 9.72 13.02 6.77
CA LYS A 79 9.64 14.49 6.76
C LYS A 79 8.80 15.04 7.91
N LYS A 80 7.75 14.34 8.33
CA LYS A 80 6.87 14.74 9.44
C LYS A 80 7.47 14.49 10.82
N LYS A 81 8.43 13.57 10.92
CA LYS A 81 9.09 13.20 12.17
C LYS A 81 10.29 14.11 12.51
N LYS A 82 10.75 14.90 11.54
CA LYS A 82 11.80 15.91 11.71
C LYS A 82 11.20 17.23 12.18
#